data_AF-A0A7V9SZQ5-F1
#
_entry.id   AF-A0A7V9SZQ5-F1
#
_cell.length_a   1.000
_cell.length_b   1.000
_cell.length_c   1.000
_cell.angle_alpha   90.00
_cell.angle_beta   90.00
_cell.angle_gamma   90.00
#
_symmetry.space_group_name_H-M   'P 1'
#
loop_
_entity.id
_entity.type
_entity.pdbx_description
1 polymer ?
#
loop_
_entity_poly.entity_id
_entity_poly.type
_entity_poly.pdbx_seq_one_letter_code
_entity_poly.pdbx_strand_id
1 'polypeptide(L)' 'MANVATKTFRPVSRAVLRRVEAGNTAMCAHCGQPVKFTAKAQRQQVIANVYTKGRWDRVEHFHSEC' A
#
# COMPACT_ATOMS: atom_id res chain seq x y z
N MET A 1 -41.08 10.95 -4.65
CA MET A 1 -39.73 10.60 -5.12
C MET A 1 -38.78 10.76 -3.94
N ALA A 2 -38.28 9.66 -3.37
CA ALA A 2 -37.46 9.71 -2.15
C ALA A 2 -36.03 10.17 -2.49
N ASN A 3 -35.57 11.19 -1.77
CA ASN A 3 -34.23 11.76 -1.93
C ASN A 3 -33.22 10.83 -1.23
N VAL A 4 -32.49 10.03 -2.00
CA VAL A 4 -31.46 9.13 -1.47
C VAL A 4 -30.25 9.99 -1.07
N ALA A 5 -30.06 10.18 0.23
CA ALA A 5 -28.86 10.81 0.77
C ALA A 5 -27.63 9.98 0.37
N THR A 6 -26.81 10.50 -0.54
CA THR A 6 -25.55 9.88 -0.94
C THR A 6 -24.53 10.08 0.18
N LYS A 7 -24.24 9.00 0.90
CA LYS A 7 -23.21 9.00 1.96
C LYS A 7 -21.87 9.37 1.31
N THR A 8 -21.30 10.51 1.68
CA THR A 8 -20.05 10.99 1.09
C THR A 8 -18.90 10.10 1.57
N PHE A 9 -18.38 9.22 0.72
CA PHE A 9 -17.20 8.41 1.03
C PHE A 9 -15.96 9.29 0.91
N ARG A 10 -15.29 9.55 2.03
CA ARG A 10 -13.97 10.16 2.04
C ARG A 10 -12.93 9.05 2.01
N PRO A 11 -12.21 8.85 0.89
CA PRO A 11 -11.15 7.86 0.88
C PRO A 11 -10.04 8.30 1.83
N VAL A 12 -9.63 7.37 2.69
CA VAL A 12 -8.50 7.52 3.59
C VAL A 12 -7.41 6.58 3.13
N SER A 13 -6.15 7.03 3.21
CA SER A 13 -5.00 6.16 2.96
C SER A 13 -5.04 4.99 3.94
N ARG A 14 -4.77 3.79 3.43
CA ARG A 14 -4.72 2.56 4.20
C ARG A 14 -3.50 1.77 3.80
N ALA A 15 -2.87 1.15 4.78
CA ALA A 15 -1.71 0.31 4.62
C ALA A 15 -2.02 -1.11 5.13
N VAL A 16 -1.44 -2.12 4.48
CA VAL A 16 -1.55 -3.52 4.89
C VAL A 16 -0.18 -4.16 4.94
N LEU A 17 0.05 -4.97 5.97
CA LEU A 17 1.22 -5.86 6.04
C LEU A 17 0.94 -7.14 5.26
N ARG A 18 1.85 -7.48 4.34
CA ARG A 18 1.81 -8.69 3.55
C ARG A 18 3.18 -9.34 3.51
N ARG A 19 3.23 -10.65 3.27
CA ARG A 19 4.49 -11.32 2.93
C ARG A 19 5.00 -10.77 1.60
N VAL A 20 6.32 -10.70 1.46
CA VAL A 20 6.94 -10.47 0.16
C VAL A 20 6.82 -11.76 -0.63
N GLU A 21 6.29 -11.68 -1.84
CA GLU A 21 6.11 -12.83 -2.72
C GLU A 21 7.29 -12.97 -3.69
N ALA A 22 7.55 -14.19 -4.15
CA ALA A 22 8.56 -14.44 -5.17
C ALA A 22 8.21 -13.66 -6.45
N GLY A 23 9.22 -13.02 -7.04
CA GLY A 23 9.02 -12.14 -8.20
C GLY A 23 8.61 -10.70 -7.86
N ASN A 24 8.55 -10.31 -6.58
CA ASN A 24 8.33 -8.91 -6.22
C ASN A 24 9.46 -8.01 -6.75
N THR A 25 9.10 -7.01 -7.54
CA THR A 25 10.01 -6.02 -8.13
C THR A 25 9.87 -4.63 -7.50
N ALA A 26 9.01 -4.47 -6.49
CA ALA A 26 8.76 -3.18 -5.86
C ALA A 26 10.00 -2.58 -5.19
N MET A 27 10.11 -1.25 -5.29
CA MET A 27 11.10 -0.46 -4.56
C MET A 27 10.44 0.18 -3.33
N CYS A 28 11.16 0.19 -2.21
CA CYS A 28 10.71 0.85 -0.99
C CYS A 28 10.67 2.36 -1.21
N ALA A 29 9.51 2.98 -1.02
CA ALA A 29 9.34 4.42 -1.21
C ALA A 29 10.06 5.26 -0.15
N HIS A 30 10.41 4.67 1.01
CA HIS A 30 11.17 5.35 2.07
C HIS A 30 12.68 5.34 1.82
N CYS A 31 13.27 4.17 1.58
CA CYS A 31 14.73 4.03 1.48
C CYS A 31 15.27 3.86 0.05
N GLY A 32 14.39 3.73 -0.95
CA GLY A 32 14.76 3.56 -2.35
C GLY A 32 15.44 2.23 -2.68
N GLN A 33 15.40 1.24 -1.77
CA GLN A 33 15.98 -0.09 -2.01
C GLN A 33 14.90 -1.11 -2.39
N PRO A 34 15.23 -2.19 -3.12
CA PRO A 34 14.25 -3.21 -3.49
C PRO A 34 13.66 -3.94 -2.27
N VAL A 35 12.35 -4.18 -2.29
CA VAL A 35 11.64 -5.02 -1.31
C VAL A 35 11.78 -6.49 -1.72
N LYS A 36 12.96 -7.07 -1.45
CA LYS A 36 13.31 -8.40 -1.98
C LYS A 36 12.63 -9.54 -1.25
N PHE A 37 12.16 -10.51 -2.02
CA PHE A 37 11.80 -11.83 -1.53
C PHE A 37 13.04 -12.56 -0.99
N THR A 38 12.88 -13.30 0.10
CA THR A 38 13.88 -14.25 0.57
C THR A 38 13.17 -15.44 1.21
N ALA A 39 13.31 -16.63 0.60
CA ALA A 39 12.58 -17.83 1.01
C ALA A 39 12.76 -18.19 2.49
N LYS A 40 13.99 -18.04 3.01
CA LYS A 40 14.31 -18.37 4.42
C LYS A 40 13.74 -17.36 5.42
N ALA A 41 13.60 -16.09 5.04
CA ALA A 41 13.29 -15.02 5.97
C ALA A 41 11.79 -14.66 6.02
N GLN A 42 10.99 -15.11 5.04
CA GLN A 42 9.55 -14.80 4.94
C GLN A 42 9.23 -13.32 5.22
N ARG A 43 10.06 -12.42 4.67
CA ARG A 43 9.98 -10.97 4.93
C ARG A 43 8.58 -10.43 4.67
N GLN A 44 8.24 -9.37 5.40
CA GLN A 44 7.00 -8.64 5.19
C GLN A 44 7.27 -7.30 4.49
N GLN A 45 6.23 -6.79 3.86
CA GLN A 45 6.17 -5.47 3.25
C GLN A 45 4.90 -4.77 3.68
N VAL A 46 4.97 -3.45 3.72
CA VAL A 46 3.78 -2.60 3.82
C VAL A 46 3.38 -2.18 2.42
N ILE A 47 2.12 -2.35 2.07
CA ILE A 47 1.53 -1.87 0.82
C ILE A 47 0.50 -0.80 1.19
N ALA A 48 0.72 0.44 0.74
CA ALA A 48 -0.09 1.59 1.09
C ALA A 48 -0.76 2.20 -0.13
N ASN A 49 -2.09 2.37 -0.09
CA ASN A 49 -2.80 3.22 -1.05
C ASN A 49 -2.64 4.68 -0.61
N VAL A 50 -2.04 5.48 -1.48
CA VAL A 50 -1.86 6.92 -1.29
C VAL A 50 -3.00 7.65 -1.98
N TYR A 51 -3.65 8.54 -1.23
CA TYR A 51 -4.68 9.44 -1.75
C TYR A 51 -4.22 10.88 -1.63
N THR A 52 -4.32 11.62 -2.73
CA THR A 52 -3.96 13.04 -2.82
C THR A 52 -5.22 13.83 -3.15
N LYS A 53 -5.53 14.87 -2.36
CA LYS A 53 -6.74 15.70 -2.52
C LYS A 53 -8.05 14.89 -2.58
N GLY A 54 -8.13 13.81 -1.79
CA GLY A 54 -9.32 12.94 -1.72
C GLY A 54 -9.53 12.06 -2.96
N ARG A 55 -8.52 11.90 -3.81
CA ARG A 55 -8.52 10.99 -4.96
C ARG A 55 -7.39 9.99 -4.82
N TRP A 56 -7.62 8.77 -5.31
CA TRP A 56 -6.54 7.77 -5.38
C TRP A 56 -5.45 8.29 -6.29
N ASP A 57 -4.20 8.15 -5.85
CA ASP A 57 -3.01 8.64 -6.55
C ASP A 57 -2.16 7.46 -7.01
N ARG A 58 -1.72 6.62 -6.06
CA ARG A 58 -0.83 5.49 -6.33
C ARG A 58 -0.80 4.47 -5.20
N VAL A 59 -0.09 3.37 -5.44
CA VAL A 59 0.32 2.41 -4.41
C VAL A 59 1.81 2.59 -4.13
N GLU A 60 2.17 2.68 -2.87
CA GLU A 60 3.55 2.67 -2.40
C GLU A 60 3.85 1.41 -1.61
N HIS A 61 5.08 0.91 -1.76
CA HIS A 61 5.59 -0.26 -1.07
C HIS A 61 6.69 0.15 -0.11
N PHE A 62 6.78 -0.53 1.02
CA PHE A 62 7.83 -0.31 2.02
C PHE A 62 8.31 -1.65 2.58
N HIS A 63 9.55 -1.70 3.04
CA HIS A 63 9.96 -2.77 3.96
C HIS A 63 9.10 -2.69 5.23
N SER A 64 8.88 -3.81 5.91
CA SER A 64 8.09 -3.82 7.16
C SER A 64 8.63 -2.89 8.26
N GLU A 65 9.93 -2.65 8.23
CA GLU A 65 10.70 -1.87 9.17
C GLU A 65 10.91 -0.40 8.77
N CYS A 66 10.49 -0.03 7.55
CA CYS A 66 10.55 1.34 7.03
C CYS A 66 9.18 2.02 7.18
#